data_AF-A0A0S8CL94-F1
#
_entry.id   AF-A0A0S8CL94-F1
#
_cell.length_a   1.000
_cell.length_b   1.000
_cell.length_c   1.000
_cell.angle_alpha   90.00
_cell.angle_beta   90.00
_cell.angle_gamma   90.00
#
_symmetry.space_group_name_H-M   'P 1'
#
loop_
_entity.id
_entity.type
_entity.pdbx_description
1 polymer ?
#
loop_
_entity_poly.entity_id
_entity_poly.type
_entity_poly.pdbx_seq_one_letter_code
_entity_poly.pdbx_strand_id
1 'polypeptide(L)'
;MPPERQIVNEKSIKGADNLGWGMKNRLSRLIKPDGHCQFLPIDHGYFQGPTRCLERPGDTVRDLLPYADGLFVTRGVLRSCIDPHVITPIILRVSGGTSVIGEDLSDEIITTCVEEMIRLNVAAVGLSIFVGTDYERQTLESLALLVNECEDYGIPVMAVTAVGKELEKRTARYLALSCRIAAELGAKIVKTYYCPEDFEKVTNGCPVPVVMAGGPKCET
;
A
#
# COMPACT_ATOMS: atom_id res chain seq x y z
N MET A 1 16.63 19.43 31.82
CA MET A 1 16.07 20.18 30.66
C MET A 1 15.59 19.16 29.66
N PRO A 2 14.36 19.23 29.14
CA PRO A 2 13.99 18.39 28.02
C PRO A 2 14.89 18.73 26.83
N PRO A 3 15.31 17.75 26.02
CA PRO A 3 16.12 18.03 24.84
C PRO A 3 15.39 19.01 23.94
N GLU A 4 16.09 20.03 23.45
CA GLU A 4 15.59 20.95 22.44
C GLU A 4 15.04 20.13 21.28
N ARG A 5 13.76 20.31 20.96
CA ARG A 5 13.18 19.75 19.73
C ARG A 5 13.97 20.36 18.59
N GLN A 6 14.82 19.56 17.97
CA GLN A 6 15.37 19.86 16.66
C GLN A 6 14.16 20.19 15.77
N ILE A 7 14.09 21.43 15.28
CA ILE A 7 13.07 21.83 14.32
C ILE A 7 13.44 21.11 13.02
N VAL A 8 13.02 19.86 12.91
CA VAL A 8 12.95 19.18 11.61
C VAL A 8 11.99 20.04 10.79
N ASN A 9 12.39 20.41 9.57
CA ASN A 9 11.45 20.98 8.61
C ASN A 9 10.36 19.92 8.37
N GLU A 10 9.30 19.94 9.19
CA GLU A 10 8.17 19.04 9.10
C GLU A 10 7.49 19.33 7.75
N LYS A 11 7.77 18.50 6.76
CA LYS A 11 6.97 18.53 5.53
C LYS A 11 5.62 17.94 5.89
N SER A 12 4.54 18.68 5.62
CA SER A 12 3.21 18.11 5.75
C SER A 12 3.07 16.91 4.81
N ILE A 13 2.41 15.85 5.28
CA ILE A 13 2.09 14.70 4.43
C ILE A 13 1.21 15.22 3.29
N LYS A 14 1.65 15.06 2.05
CA LYS A 14 0.96 15.57 0.86
C LYS A 14 -0.53 15.17 0.87
N GLY A 15 -1.43 16.14 0.73
CA GLY A 15 -2.88 15.90 0.68
C GLY A 15 -3.53 15.55 2.03
N ALA A 16 -2.81 15.66 3.15
CA ALA A 16 -3.31 15.28 4.48
C ALA A 16 -3.91 16.44 5.30
N ASP A 17 -3.80 17.70 4.84
CA ASP A 17 -4.08 18.89 5.66
C ASP A 17 -5.51 18.94 6.20
N ASN A 18 -6.49 18.44 5.45
CA ASN A 18 -7.91 18.46 5.82
C ASN A 18 -8.40 17.16 6.50
N LEU A 19 -7.51 16.19 6.76
CA LEU A 19 -7.91 14.92 7.36
C LEU A 19 -8.19 15.05 8.87
N GLY A 20 -9.08 14.20 9.37
CA GLY A 20 -9.35 14.06 10.80
C GLY A 20 -8.14 13.54 11.58
N TRP A 21 -8.12 13.78 12.90
CA TRP A 21 -6.96 13.48 13.75
C TRP A 21 -6.53 12.00 13.70
N GLY A 22 -7.48 11.06 13.76
CA GLY A 22 -7.18 9.62 13.75
C GLY A 22 -6.51 9.16 12.46
N MET A 23 -6.96 9.65 11.31
CA MET A 23 -6.37 9.35 10.01
C MET A 23 -4.96 9.96 9.89
N LYS A 24 -4.79 11.21 10.33
CA LYS A 24 -3.46 11.86 10.37
C LYS A 24 -2.48 11.08 11.25
N ASN A 25 -2.91 10.63 12.43
CA ASN A 25 -2.08 9.84 13.34
C ASN A 25 -1.65 8.50 12.72
N ARG A 26 -2.57 7.82 12.01
CA ARG A 26 -2.24 6.58 11.30
C ARG A 26 -1.23 6.82 10.17
N LEU A 27 -1.43 7.87 9.37
CA LEU A 27 -0.49 8.25 8.30
C LEU A 27 0.89 8.64 8.86
N SER A 28 0.96 9.38 9.97
CA SER A 28 2.24 9.82 10.56
C SER A 28 3.08 8.68 11.16
N ARG A 29 2.47 7.51 11.38
CA ARG A 29 3.22 6.29 11.77
C ARG A 29 3.95 5.68 10.58
N LEU A 30 3.37 5.81 9.37
CA LEU A 30 3.86 5.23 8.13
C LEU A 30 4.79 6.16 7.34
N ILE A 31 4.48 7.46 7.30
CA ILE A 31 5.22 8.49 6.56
C ILE A 31 5.91 9.40 7.56
N LYS A 32 7.24 9.49 7.47
CA LYS A 32 8.07 10.24 8.40
C LYS A 32 7.96 11.75 8.17
N PRO A 33 8.41 12.58 9.13
CA PRO A 33 8.31 14.04 9.03
C PRO A 33 9.02 14.67 7.82
N ASP A 34 9.95 13.94 7.19
CA ASP A 34 10.60 14.35 5.94
C ASP A 34 9.74 14.10 4.68
N GLY A 35 8.56 13.49 4.85
CA GLY A 35 7.61 13.15 3.79
C GLY A 35 7.90 11.80 3.11
N HIS A 36 8.84 11.01 3.63
CA HIS A 36 9.27 9.74 3.04
C HIS A 36 8.90 8.53 3.90
N CYS A 37 8.94 7.34 3.30
CA CYS A 37 8.67 6.08 3.96
C CYS A 37 9.38 4.91 3.27
N GLN A 38 9.71 3.87 4.04
CA GLN A 38 10.16 2.57 3.54
C GLN A 38 9.24 1.46 4.05
N PHE A 39 8.38 0.95 3.16
CA PHE A 39 7.53 -0.20 3.49
C PHE A 39 8.22 -1.52 3.14
N LEU A 40 7.99 -2.54 3.96
CA LEU A 40 8.43 -3.92 3.74
C LEU A 40 7.25 -4.79 3.30
N PRO A 41 7.04 -5.04 1.99
CA PRO A 41 5.95 -5.87 1.50
C PRO A 41 6.31 -7.36 1.53
N ILE A 42 5.46 -8.16 2.19
CA ILE A 42 5.53 -9.63 2.24
C ILE A 42 4.20 -10.29 1.89
N ASP A 43 3.29 -9.56 1.26
CA ASP A 43 1.94 -10.01 0.92
C ASP A 43 1.89 -10.95 -0.29
N HIS A 44 2.98 -11.08 -1.07
CA HIS A 44 3.08 -11.84 -2.33
C HIS A 44 2.39 -13.22 -2.33
N GLY A 45 2.45 -13.93 -1.20
CA GLY A 45 1.87 -15.26 -1.08
C GLY A 45 0.35 -15.32 -1.28
N TYR A 46 -0.38 -14.20 -1.23
CA TYR A 46 -1.84 -14.18 -1.42
C TYR A 46 -2.28 -14.73 -2.78
N PHE A 47 -1.42 -14.66 -3.81
CA PHE A 47 -1.68 -15.19 -5.15
C PHE A 47 -0.52 -16.02 -5.73
N GLN A 48 0.71 -15.87 -5.20
CA GLN A 48 1.91 -16.58 -5.68
C GLN A 48 2.25 -17.84 -4.86
N GLY A 49 1.70 -18.01 -3.66
CA GLY A 49 2.15 -19.05 -2.73
C GLY A 49 3.55 -18.77 -2.14
N PRO A 50 4.33 -19.80 -1.78
CA PRO A 50 5.64 -19.65 -1.13
C PRO A 50 6.70 -19.17 -2.15
N THR A 51 6.71 -17.86 -2.42
CA THR A 51 7.71 -17.23 -3.28
C THR A 51 9.07 -17.19 -2.61
N ARG A 52 10.13 -17.03 -3.41
CA ARG A 52 11.53 -17.04 -2.96
C ARG A 52 11.75 -16.06 -1.80
N CYS A 53 12.42 -16.52 -0.76
CA CYS A 53 12.67 -15.80 0.50
C CYS A 53 11.44 -15.56 1.37
N LEU A 54 10.23 -15.97 0.97
CA LEU A 54 9.00 -15.89 1.76
C LEU A 54 8.39 -17.27 2.02
N GLU A 55 9.19 -18.33 1.95
CA GLU A 55 8.80 -19.69 2.36
C GLU A 55 8.50 -19.76 3.87
N ARG A 56 9.21 -18.94 4.66
CA ARG A 56 9.03 -18.75 6.11
C ARG A 56 8.96 -17.25 6.45
N PRO A 57 7.85 -16.57 6.13
CA PRO A 57 7.80 -15.10 6.10
C PRO A 57 8.14 -14.45 7.45
N GLY A 58 7.70 -15.03 8.57
CA GLY A 58 8.01 -14.52 9.91
C GLY A 58 9.51 -14.55 10.25
N ASP A 59 10.21 -15.61 9.83
CA ASP A 59 11.66 -15.70 10.04
C ASP A 59 12.43 -14.76 9.13
N THR A 60 11.99 -14.64 7.87
CA THR A 60 12.62 -13.73 6.89
C THR A 60 12.63 -12.29 7.35
N VAL A 61 11.52 -11.80 7.93
CA VAL A 61 11.39 -10.38 8.28
C VAL A 61 11.85 -10.04 9.69
N ARG A 62 12.09 -11.02 10.55
CA ARG A 62 12.37 -10.84 11.98
C ARG A 62 13.36 -9.72 12.26
N ASP A 63 14.52 -9.76 11.61
CA ASP A 63 15.60 -8.79 11.82
C ASP A 63 15.48 -7.54 10.93
N LEU A 64 14.54 -7.54 9.99
CA LEU A 64 14.30 -6.45 9.04
C LEU A 64 13.23 -5.46 9.55
N LEU A 65 12.28 -5.93 10.35
CA LEU A 65 11.15 -5.12 10.84
C LEU A 65 11.56 -3.82 11.55
N PRO A 66 12.62 -3.77 12.38
CA PRO A 66 13.05 -2.53 13.03
C PRO A 66 13.49 -1.42 12.07
N TYR A 67 13.81 -1.76 10.82
CA TYR A 67 14.25 -0.83 9.78
C TYR A 67 13.12 -0.41 8.85
N ALA A 68 11.92 -0.96 9.01
CA ALA A 68 10.77 -0.67 8.16
C ALA A 68 9.83 0.34 8.83
N ASP A 69 9.29 1.25 8.02
CA ASP A 69 8.27 2.23 8.46
C ASP A 69 6.85 1.64 8.45
N GLY A 70 6.67 0.53 7.74
CA GLY A 70 5.44 -0.23 7.73
C GLY A 70 5.64 -1.63 7.15
N LEU A 71 4.96 -2.62 7.71
CA LEU A 71 4.90 -3.99 7.21
C LEU A 71 3.64 -4.15 6.37
N PHE A 72 3.78 -4.44 5.07
CA PHE A 72 2.64 -4.72 4.19
C PHE A 72 2.42 -6.23 4.06
N VAL A 73 1.35 -6.74 4.66
CA VAL A 73 1.18 -8.18 4.93
C VAL A 73 -0.30 -8.60 4.86
N THR A 74 -0.59 -9.88 4.65
CA THR A 74 -1.95 -10.43 4.72
C THR A 74 -2.34 -10.75 6.16
N ARG A 75 -3.64 -10.76 6.47
CA ARG A 75 -4.14 -11.13 7.81
C ARG A 75 -3.69 -12.52 8.28
N GLY A 76 -3.55 -13.46 7.34
CA GLY A 76 -3.12 -14.83 7.65
C GLY A 76 -1.68 -14.87 8.14
N VAL A 77 -0.76 -14.26 7.39
CA VAL A 77 0.67 -14.19 7.74
C VAL A 77 0.87 -13.36 9.01
N LEU A 78 0.17 -12.24 9.14
CA LEU A 78 0.23 -11.40 10.34
C LEU A 78 -0.09 -12.19 11.61
N ARG A 79 -1.20 -12.95 11.60
CA ARG A 79 -1.64 -13.71 12.78
C ARG A 79 -0.79 -14.95 13.07
N SER A 80 -0.24 -15.58 12.03
CA SER A 80 0.42 -16.88 12.17
C SER A 80 1.90 -16.79 12.51
N CYS A 81 2.60 -15.74 12.07
CA CYS A 81 4.07 -15.71 12.18
C CYS A 81 4.70 -14.35 12.47
N ILE A 82 3.92 -13.26 12.60
CA ILE A 82 4.48 -11.96 13.00
C ILE A 82 4.28 -11.79 14.52
N ASP A 83 5.37 -11.46 15.22
CA ASP A 83 5.34 -11.23 16.66
C ASP A 83 4.49 -9.97 16.97
N PRO A 84 3.45 -10.07 17.83
CA PRO A 84 2.61 -8.91 18.17
C PRO A 84 3.35 -7.81 18.96
N HIS A 85 4.55 -8.07 19.46
CA HIS A 85 5.37 -7.07 20.17
C HIS A 85 6.18 -6.15 19.24
N VAL A 86 6.13 -6.36 17.92
CA VAL A 86 6.78 -5.46 16.96
C VAL A 86 6.09 -4.09 16.99
N ILE A 87 6.89 -3.03 16.98
CA ILE A 87 6.39 -1.65 16.95
C ILE A 87 6.05 -1.18 15.53
N THR A 88 6.49 -1.93 14.52
CA THR A 88 6.33 -1.60 13.10
C THR A 88 4.84 -1.53 12.74
N PRO A 89 4.35 -0.40 12.21
CA PRO A 89 2.95 -0.27 11.80
C PRO A 89 2.55 -1.27 10.72
N ILE A 90 1.30 -1.75 10.77
CA ILE A 90 0.78 -2.73 9.81
C ILE A 90 -0.01 -2.05 8.69
N ILE A 91 0.33 -2.37 7.45
CA ILE A 91 -0.50 -2.16 6.28
C ILE A 91 -1.09 -3.52 5.89
N LEU A 92 -2.41 -3.67 5.90
CA LEU A 92 -3.04 -4.97 5.66
C LEU A 92 -3.42 -5.11 4.17
N ARG A 93 -3.01 -6.20 3.52
CA ARG A 93 -3.56 -6.61 2.22
C ARG A 93 -5.00 -7.06 2.40
N VAL A 94 -5.92 -6.36 1.75
CA VAL A 94 -7.36 -6.60 1.86
C VAL A 94 -8.05 -6.95 0.54
N SER A 95 -7.29 -7.11 -0.54
CA SER A 95 -7.77 -7.70 -1.80
C SER A 95 -7.07 -9.02 -2.13
N GLY A 96 -7.66 -9.81 -3.02
CA GLY A 96 -7.13 -11.11 -3.44
C GLY A 96 -8.24 -11.98 -4.07
N GLY A 97 -8.12 -13.30 -3.98
CA GLY A 97 -9.09 -14.23 -4.57
C GLY A 97 -8.64 -14.81 -5.92
N THR A 98 -7.50 -14.37 -6.43
CA THR A 98 -6.86 -14.90 -7.65
C THR A 98 -5.57 -15.66 -7.32
N SER A 99 -5.03 -16.37 -8.30
CA SER A 99 -3.71 -17.02 -8.18
C SER A 99 -2.99 -17.02 -9.52
N VAL A 100 -1.68 -17.25 -9.49
CA VAL A 100 -0.85 -17.42 -10.71
C VAL A 100 -1.26 -18.60 -11.58
N ILE A 101 -2.09 -19.52 -11.09
CA ILE A 101 -2.66 -20.64 -11.85
C ILE A 101 -3.97 -20.23 -12.54
N GLY A 102 -4.66 -19.22 -12.00
CA GLY A 102 -5.92 -18.71 -12.55
C GLY A 102 -5.75 -18.00 -13.89
N GLU A 103 -6.87 -17.78 -14.56
CA GLU A 103 -6.89 -17.20 -15.91
C GLU A 103 -6.44 -15.72 -15.91
N ASP A 104 -6.98 -14.95 -14.97
CA ASP A 104 -6.72 -13.52 -14.81
C ASP A 104 -6.37 -13.15 -13.36
N LEU A 105 -5.28 -12.42 -13.18
CA LEU A 105 -4.84 -11.92 -11.88
C LEU A 105 -5.63 -10.70 -11.43
N SER A 106 -6.33 -10.02 -12.35
CA SER A 106 -7.08 -8.80 -12.09
C SER A 106 -8.48 -9.02 -11.51
N ASP A 107 -8.98 -10.26 -11.50
CA ASP A 107 -10.27 -10.66 -10.90
C ASP A 107 -10.20 -10.72 -9.36
N GLU A 108 -9.71 -9.66 -8.74
CA GLU A 108 -9.61 -9.57 -7.29
C GLU A 108 -10.92 -9.09 -6.65
N ILE A 109 -11.19 -9.61 -5.45
CA ILE A 109 -12.27 -9.18 -4.56
C ILE A 109 -11.69 -8.62 -3.25
N ILE A 110 -12.52 -7.92 -2.47
CA ILE A 110 -12.21 -7.60 -1.08
C ILE A 110 -12.26 -8.88 -0.24
N THR A 111 -11.20 -9.15 0.53
CA THR A 111 -11.02 -10.39 1.30
C THR A 111 -11.26 -10.20 2.80
N THR A 112 -11.28 -8.95 3.27
CA THR A 112 -11.30 -8.60 4.70
C THR A 112 -12.24 -7.41 4.93
N CYS A 113 -13.09 -7.48 5.95
CA CYS A 113 -14.01 -6.40 6.34
C CYS A 113 -13.35 -5.42 7.32
N VAL A 114 -13.95 -4.24 7.48
CA VAL A 114 -13.42 -3.16 8.32
C VAL A 114 -13.31 -3.55 9.81
N GLU A 115 -14.20 -4.38 10.34
CA GLU A 115 -14.13 -4.85 11.73
C GLU A 115 -12.86 -5.66 12.00
N GLU A 116 -12.42 -6.45 11.02
CA GLU A 116 -11.19 -7.23 11.12
C GLU A 116 -9.95 -6.33 10.99
N MET A 117 -10.00 -5.29 10.15
CA MET A 117 -8.95 -4.27 10.05
C MET A 117 -8.76 -3.55 11.39
N ILE A 118 -9.86 -3.16 12.04
CA ILE A 118 -9.85 -2.53 13.37
C ILE A 118 -9.30 -3.51 14.41
N ARG A 119 -9.76 -4.78 14.40
CA ARG A 119 -9.31 -5.82 15.34
C ARG A 119 -7.80 -6.07 15.26
N LEU A 120 -7.21 -5.90 14.09
CA LEU A 120 -5.77 -6.05 13.84
C LEU A 120 -4.97 -4.75 14.08
N ASN A 121 -5.62 -3.67 14.53
CA ASN A 121 -4.98 -2.38 14.81
C ASN A 121 -4.13 -1.84 13.64
N VAL A 122 -4.67 -1.95 12.42
CA VAL A 122 -3.93 -1.55 11.21
C VAL A 122 -3.68 -0.04 11.19
N ALA A 123 -2.52 0.34 10.65
CA ALA A 123 -2.20 1.74 10.33
C ALA A 123 -2.74 2.13 8.95
N ALA A 124 -2.85 1.20 8.02
CA ALA A 124 -3.51 1.39 6.73
C ALA A 124 -3.95 0.04 6.15
N VAL A 125 -4.70 0.08 5.06
CA VAL A 125 -5.02 -1.11 4.25
C VAL A 125 -4.60 -0.89 2.81
N GLY A 126 -4.33 -1.99 2.10
CA GLY A 126 -3.90 -1.98 0.71
C GLY A 126 -4.72 -2.93 -0.15
N LEU A 127 -5.19 -2.42 -1.30
CA LEU A 127 -5.81 -3.23 -2.35
C LEU A 127 -5.19 -2.94 -3.72
N SER A 128 -5.31 -3.89 -4.63
CA SER A 128 -4.87 -3.73 -6.02
C SER A 128 -6.00 -3.10 -6.85
N ILE A 129 -5.63 -2.20 -7.77
CA ILE A 129 -6.50 -1.76 -8.86
C ILE A 129 -5.86 -2.10 -10.20
N PHE A 130 -6.69 -2.48 -11.18
CA PHE A 130 -6.23 -2.98 -12.48
C PHE A 130 -6.86 -2.17 -13.62
N VAL A 131 -6.41 -0.92 -13.76
CA VAL A 131 -6.85 0.01 -14.81
C VAL A 131 -6.50 -0.56 -16.19
N GLY A 132 -7.46 -0.51 -17.12
CA GLY A 132 -7.34 -1.01 -18.49
C GLY A 132 -7.42 -2.53 -18.64
N THR A 133 -7.84 -3.26 -17.60
CA THR A 133 -8.11 -4.71 -17.66
C THR A 133 -9.61 -4.99 -17.73
N ASP A 134 -10.00 -6.24 -18.02
CA ASP A 134 -11.40 -6.66 -18.05
C ASP A 134 -12.10 -6.49 -16.68
N TYR A 135 -11.32 -6.47 -15.60
CA TYR A 135 -11.79 -6.30 -14.22
C TYR A 135 -11.53 -4.89 -13.65
N GLU A 136 -11.26 -3.89 -14.50
CA GLU A 136 -11.07 -2.49 -14.06
C GLU A 136 -12.25 -2.02 -13.20
N ARG A 137 -13.48 -2.15 -13.71
CA ARG A 137 -14.68 -1.67 -13.02
C ARG A 137 -14.83 -2.28 -11.63
N GLN A 138 -14.62 -3.59 -11.51
CA GLN A 138 -14.72 -4.33 -10.25
C GLN A 138 -13.70 -3.86 -9.22
N THR A 139 -12.45 -3.66 -9.66
CA THR A 139 -11.36 -3.29 -8.75
C THR A 139 -11.46 -1.81 -8.32
N LEU A 140 -11.96 -0.93 -9.20
CA LEU A 140 -12.28 0.46 -8.85
C LEU A 140 -13.53 0.58 -7.96
N GLU A 141 -14.55 -0.25 -8.17
CA GLU A 141 -15.70 -0.37 -7.28
C GLU A 141 -15.26 -0.83 -5.89
N SER A 142 -14.39 -1.83 -5.82
CA SER A 142 -13.79 -2.30 -4.56
C SER A 142 -13.01 -1.19 -3.84
N LEU A 143 -12.28 -0.35 -4.58
CA LEU A 143 -11.60 0.82 -4.00
C LEU A 143 -12.60 1.82 -3.41
N ALA A 144 -13.64 2.19 -4.15
CA ALA A 144 -14.64 3.15 -3.68
C ALA A 144 -15.38 2.65 -2.43
N LEU A 145 -15.80 1.38 -2.43
CA LEU A 145 -16.47 0.75 -1.29
C LEU A 145 -15.57 0.74 -0.05
N LEU A 146 -14.31 0.31 -0.21
CA LEU A 146 -13.36 0.25 0.89
C LEU A 146 -13.02 1.63 1.46
N VAL A 147 -12.88 2.65 0.59
CA VAL A 147 -12.68 4.04 1.02
C VAL A 147 -13.85 4.48 1.89
N ASN A 148 -15.10 4.28 1.45
CA ASN A 148 -16.28 4.64 2.23
C ASN A 148 -16.29 3.97 3.60
N GLU A 149 -16.05 2.66 3.67
CA GLU A 149 -16.00 1.93 4.95
C GLU A 149 -14.88 2.43 5.87
N CYS A 150 -13.70 2.73 5.31
CA CYS A 150 -12.53 3.10 6.10
C CYS A 150 -12.55 4.55 6.60
N GLU A 151 -13.24 5.46 5.90
CA GLU A 151 -13.39 6.87 6.30
C GLU A 151 -14.05 7.00 7.68
N ASP A 152 -15.11 6.24 7.94
CA ASP A 152 -15.84 6.24 9.22
C ASP A 152 -14.95 5.92 10.44
N TYR A 153 -13.85 5.20 10.22
CA TYR A 153 -12.90 4.78 11.25
C TYR A 153 -11.54 5.47 11.15
N GLY A 154 -11.38 6.40 10.21
CA GLY A 154 -10.14 7.11 9.94
C GLY A 154 -8.99 6.17 9.55
N ILE A 155 -9.27 5.10 8.81
CA ILE A 155 -8.28 4.14 8.31
C ILE A 155 -7.83 4.59 6.90
N PRO A 156 -6.55 4.88 6.67
CA PRO A 156 -6.06 5.19 5.33
C PRO A 156 -6.14 3.98 4.40
N VAL A 157 -6.68 4.18 3.19
CA VAL A 157 -6.65 3.21 2.09
C VAL A 157 -5.51 3.53 1.13
N MET A 158 -4.65 2.54 0.87
CA MET A 158 -3.60 2.58 -0.14
C MET A 158 -4.04 1.81 -1.39
N ALA A 159 -4.16 2.50 -2.52
CA ALA A 159 -4.39 1.86 -3.80
C ALA A 159 -3.06 1.43 -4.42
N VAL A 160 -2.93 0.16 -4.80
CA VAL A 160 -1.77 -0.38 -5.51
C VAL A 160 -2.11 -0.47 -6.99
N THR A 161 -1.49 0.36 -7.82
CA THR A 161 -1.68 0.29 -9.28
C THR A 161 -0.96 -0.95 -9.80
N ALA A 162 -1.71 -2.02 -10.03
CA ALA A 162 -1.17 -3.21 -10.66
C ALA A 162 -1.20 -3.04 -12.18
N VAL A 163 -0.19 -3.58 -12.86
CA VAL A 163 -0.25 -3.79 -14.30
C VAL A 163 -0.57 -5.25 -14.54
N GLY A 164 -1.46 -5.52 -15.50
CA GLY A 164 -1.67 -6.87 -16.02
C GLY A 164 -0.42 -7.41 -16.73
N LYS A 165 -0.59 -8.46 -17.54
CA LYS A 165 0.52 -9.17 -18.21
C LYS A 165 1.37 -8.29 -19.15
N GLU A 166 0.91 -7.10 -19.49
CA GLU A 166 1.56 -6.20 -20.44
C GLU A 166 2.48 -5.18 -19.75
N LEU A 167 3.73 -5.58 -19.48
CA LEU A 167 4.77 -4.74 -18.87
C LEU A 167 5.10 -3.47 -19.70
N GLU A 168 4.92 -3.53 -21.02
CA GLU A 168 5.15 -2.42 -21.96
C GLU A 168 4.20 -1.23 -21.72
N LYS A 169 3.11 -1.41 -20.97
CA LYS A 169 2.14 -0.36 -20.62
C LYS A 169 2.60 0.54 -19.46
N ARG A 170 3.76 0.31 -18.82
CA ARG A 170 4.30 1.12 -17.70
C ARG A 170 4.87 2.49 -18.12
N THR A 171 4.15 3.22 -18.97
CA THR A 171 4.47 4.59 -19.35
C THR A 171 4.03 5.57 -18.26
N ALA A 172 4.71 6.73 -18.15
CA ALA A 172 4.28 7.80 -17.24
C ALA A 172 2.81 8.18 -17.44
N ARG A 173 2.32 8.18 -18.68
CA ARG A 173 0.91 8.48 -18.99
C ARG A 173 -0.05 7.50 -18.34
N TYR A 174 0.20 6.19 -18.47
CA TYR A 174 -0.64 5.15 -17.88
C TYR A 174 -0.59 5.19 -16.34
N LEU A 175 0.61 5.34 -15.77
CA LEU A 175 0.79 5.40 -14.31
C LEU A 175 0.14 6.66 -13.74
N ALA A 176 0.29 7.82 -14.39
CA ALA A 176 -0.36 9.07 -13.98
C ALA A 176 -1.89 8.96 -14.02
N LEU A 177 -2.45 8.36 -15.08
CA LEU A 177 -3.89 8.09 -15.17
C LEU A 177 -4.36 7.22 -14.00
N SER A 178 -3.69 6.09 -13.79
CA SER A 178 -4.06 5.12 -12.74
C SER A 178 -3.95 5.72 -11.34
N CYS A 179 -2.85 6.44 -11.07
CA CYS A 179 -2.63 7.10 -9.78
C CYS A 179 -3.64 8.23 -9.53
N ARG A 180 -4.01 8.97 -10.57
CA ARG A 180 -5.01 10.03 -10.45
C ARG A 180 -6.39 9.46 -10.18
N ILE A 181 -6.83 8.44 -10.93
CA ILE A 181 -8.12 7.76 -10.70
C ILE A 181 -8.20 7.25 -9.25
N ALA A 182 -7.14 6.58 -8.77
CA ALA A 182 -7.10 6.07 -7.40
C ALA A 182 -7.28 7.16 -6.35
N ALA A 183 -6.59 8.29 -6.51
CA ALA A 183 -6.66 9.41 -5.59
C ALA A 183 -8.02 10.13 -5.65
N GLU A 184 -8.61 10.26 -6.84
CA GLU A 184 -9.96 10.83 -7.02
C GLU A 184 -11.05 9.97 -6.38
N LEU A 185 -10.87 8.64 -6.37
CA LEU A 185 -11.74 7.72 -5.64
C LEU A 185 -11.51 7.74 -4.12
N GLY A 186 -10.56 8.55 -3.64
CA GLY A 186 -10.34 8.83 -2.22
C GLY A 186 -9.23 8.02 -1.55
N ALA A 187 -8.41 7.28 -2.30
CA ALA A 187 -7.21 6.66 -1.75
C ALA A 187 -6.30 7.73 -1.10
N LYS A 188 -5.75 7.42 0.08
CA LYS A 188 -4.89 8.32 0.86
C LYS A 188 -3.40 8.12 0.58
N ILE A 189 -3.05 7.00 -0.04
CA ILE A 189 -1.71 6.68 -0.53
C ILE A 189 -1.88 5.95 -1.86
N VAL A 190 -1.01 6.20 -2.83
CA VAL A 190 -0.95 5.41 -4.06
C VAL A 190 0.39 4.73 -4.18
N LYS A 191 0.40 3.41 -4.28
CA LYS A 191 1.60 2.61 -4.58
C LYS A 191 1.64 2.29 -6.06
N THR A 192 2.72 2.65 -6.74
CA THR A 192 2.87 2.47 -8.19
C THR A 192 4.28 2.02 -8.57
N TYR A 193 4.52 1.75 -9.86
CA TYR A 193 5.85 1.41 -10.37
C TYR A 193 6.63 2.66 -10.75
N TYR A 194 7.95 2.59 -10.70
CA TYR A 194 8.81 3.60 -11.31
C TYR A 194 8.81 3.46 -12.84
N CYS A 195 8.80 4.58 -13.57
CA CYS A 195 9.13 4.63 -14.99
C CYS A 195 10.30 5.59 -15.21
N PRO A 196 11.28 5.29 -16.08
CA PRO A 196 12.44 6.16 -16.26
C PRO A 196 12.11 7.53 -16.85
N GLU A 197 11.13 7.57 -17.75
CA GLU A 197 10.71 8.78 -18.45
C GLU A 197 9.53 9.43 -17.72
N ASP A 198 9.59 10.75 -17.50
CA ASP A 198 8.48 11.60 -17.04
C ASP A 198 7.79 11.18 -15.72
N PHE A 199 8.47 10.47 -14.82
CA PHE A 199 7.85 10.01 -13.56
C PHE A 199 7.37 11.16 -12.67
N GLU A 200 7.98 12.35 -12.79
CA GLU A 200 7.51 13.56 -12.12
C GLU A 200 6.10 13.96 -12.53
N LYS A 201 5.61 13.58 -13.73
CA LYS A 201 4.21 13.79 -14.12
C LYS A 201 3.27 12.92 -13.27
N VAL A 202 3.71 11.72 -12.91
CA VAL A 202 2.96 10.80 -12.02
C VAL A 202 2.90 11.39 -10.61
N THR A 203 4.05 11.78 -10.05
CA THR A 203 4.12 12.26 -8.66
C THR A 203 3.48 13.64 -8.50
N ASN A 204 3.61 14.55 -9.46
CA ASN A 204 2.95 15.86 -9.43
C ASN A 204 1.45 15.76 -9.71
N GLY A 205 1.03 14.86 -10.61
CA GLY A 205 -0.37 14.67 -10.99
C GLY A 205 -1.23 13.96 -9.95
N CYS A 206 -0.63 13.23 -9.00
CA CYS A 206 -1.34 12.58 -7.91
C CYS A 206 -1.41 13.49 -6.67
N PRO A 207 -2.59 13.85 -6.13
CA PRO A 207 -2.74 14.79 -5.02
C PRO A 207 -2.35 14.23 -3.64
N VAL A 208 -2.11 12.91 -3.53
CA VAL A 208 -1.74 12.20 -2.30
C VAL A 208 -0.31 11.62 -2.44
N PRO A 209 0.30 11.07 -1.37
CA PRO A 209 1.65 10.52 -1.43
C PRO A 209 1.72 9.34 -2.40
N VAL A 210 2.79 9.32 -3.21
CA VAL A 210 3.09 8.23 -4.16
C VAL A 210 4.26 7.41 -3.61
N VAL A 211 4.07 6.10 -3.47
CA VAL A 211 5.09 5.15 -3.01
C VAL A 211 5.49 4.25 -4.17
N MET A 212 6.80 4.11 -4.40
CA MET A 212 7.31 3.24 -5.47
C MET A 212 7.41 1.78 -5.01
N ALA A 213 6.96 0.86 -5.84
CA ALA A 213 7.20 -0.56 -5.68
C ALA A 213 8.63 -0.92 -6.10
N GLY A 214 9.28 -1.85 -5.39
CA GLY A 214 10.67 -2.25 -5.67
C GLY A 214 10.89 -2.94 -7.02
N GLY A 215 9.85 -3.55 -7.61
CA GLY A 215 9.98 -4.27 -8.88
C GLY A 215 10.73 -5.60 -8.76
N PRO A 216 11.08 -6.25 -9.90
CA PRO A 216 11.88 -7.47 -9.88
C PRO A 216 13.28 -7.19 -9.32
N LYS A 217 13.95 -8.24 -8.82
CA LYS A 217 15.32 -8.12 -8.30
C LYS A 217 16.25 -7.55 -9.39
N CYS A 218 16.91 -6.44 -9.09
CA CYS A 218 17.96 -5.90 -9.93
C CYS A 218 19.26 -6.72 -9.78
N GLU A 219 20.05 -6.80 -10.85
CA GLU A 219 21.45 -7.21 -10.73
C GLU A 219 22.20 -6.11 -9.98
N THR A 220 22.92 -6.50 -8.93
CA THR A 220 23.75 -5.64 -8.08
C THR A 220 25.21 -5.84 -8.40
#